data_AF-A0A2A3H2N8-F1
#
_entry.id   AF-A0A2A3H2N8-F1
#
_cell.length_a   1.000
_cell.length_b   1.000
_cell.length_c   1.000
_cell.angle_alpha   90.00
_cell.angle_beta   90.00
_cell.angle_gamma   90.00
#
_symmetry.space_group_name_H-M   'P 1'
#
loop_
_entity.id
_entity.type
_entity.pdbx_description
1 polymer ?
#
loop_
_entity_poly.entity_id
_entity_poly.type
_entity_poly.pdbx_seq_one_letter_code
_entity_poly.pdbx_strand_id
1 'polypeptide(L)'
;MKQIPAPFKLNEPARTVPAEPDRLTIEVSERLAEYLETAEDLVLAPGTRQSPLSDNPEHRVRVGVMTDGEWVWDLAWADLVRESRISPGDDFMHHVERLDFLLPEVSEERIMELCEALDIPY
;
A
#
# COMPACT_ATOMS: atom_id res chain seq x y z
N MET A 1 -11.08 3.40 -16.87
CA MET A 1 -10.70 3.16 -15.47
C MET A 1 -9.19 3.16 -15.38
N LYS A 2 -8.59 3.86 -14.42
CA LYS A 2 -7.13 3.81 -14.24
C LYS A 2 -6.76 2.50 -13.53
N GLN A 3 -5.62 1.93 -13.88
CA GLN A 3 -5.05 0.74 -13.25
C GLN A 3 -3.90 1.18 -12.36
N ILE A 4 -3.84 0.69 -11.12
CA ILE A 4 -2.77 1.02 -10.16
C ILE A 4 -2.02 -0.27 -9.80
N PRO A 5 -0.69 -0.25 -9.65
CA PRO A 5 0.05 -1.36 -9.05
C PRO A 5 -0.54 -1.72 -7.68
N ALA A 6 -0.97 -2.97 -7.54
CA ALA A 6 -1.53 -3.49 -6.30
C ALA A 6 -0.40 -3.79 -5.29
N PRO A 7 -0.70 -3.87 -3.99
CA PRO A 7 0.15 -4.58 -3.05
C PRO A 7 0.50 -5.97 -3.59
N PHE A 8 1.73 -6.43 -3.35
CA PHE A 8 2.23 -7.69 -3.88
C PHE A 8 3.11 -8.43 -2.87
N LYS A 9 3.35 -9.71 -3.10
CA LYS A 9 4.35 -10.52 -2.38
C LYS A 9 5.57 -10.71 -3.28
N LEU A 10 6.78 -10.75 -2.70
CA LEU A 10 8.03 -10.87 -3.48
C LEU A 10 8.05 -12.05 -4.46
N ASN A 11 7.47 -13.18 -4.08
CA ASN A 11 7.47 -14.40 -4.90
C ASN A 11 6.28 -14.49 -5.86
N GLU A 12 5.51 -13.41 -5.99
CA GLU A 12 4.36 -13.33 -6.88
C GLU A 12 4.55 -12.22 -7.92
N PRO A 13 4.05 -12.40 -9.15
CA PRO A 13 4.13 -11.36 -10.15
C PRO A 13 3.33 -10.14 -9.71
N ALA A 14 3.93 -8.96 -9.84
CA ALA A 14 3.24 -7.69 -9.59
C ALA A 14 1.97 -7.60 -10.46
N ARG A 15 0.86 -7.21 -9.83
CA ARG A 15 -0.44 -7.09 -10.50
C ARG A 15 -0.90 -5.64 -10.48
N THR A 16 -1.89 -5.34 -11.30
CA THR A 16 -2.61 -4.07 -11.24
C THR A 16 -4.06 -4.32 -10.91
N VAL A 17 -4.67 -3.36 -10.23
CA VAL A 17 -6.09 -3.38 -9.87
C VAL A 17 -6.81 -2.15 -10.39
N PRO A 18 -8.09 -2.28 -10.77
CA PRO A 18 -8.88 -1.16 -11.24
C PRO A 18 -9.17 -0.21 -10.10
N ALA A 19 -8.93 1.07 -10.32
CA ALA A 19 -9.25 2.14 -9.39
C ALA A 19 -10.73 2.51 -9.43
N GLU A 20 -11.59 1.59 -9.03
CA GLU A 20 -13.03 1.83 -8.85
C GLU A 20 -13.26 2.57 -7.52
N PRO A 21 -13.73 3.84 -7.55
CA PRO A 21 -14.05 4.56 -6.32
C PRO A 21 -15.20 3.90 -5.56
N ASP A 22 -15.30 4.18 -4.26
CA ASP A 22 -16.43 3.75 -3.42
C ASP A 22 -16.64 2.23 -3.33
N ARG A 23 -15.57 1.46 -3.54
CA ARG A 23 -15.58 -0.01 -3.37
C ARG A 23 -15.56 -0.43 -1.92
N LEU A 24 -14.93 0.36 -1.06
CA LEU A 24 -14.86 0.13 0.39
C LEU A 24 -15.89 1.00 1.11
N THR A 25 -16.40 0.51 2.24
CA THR A 25 -17.16 1.36 3.18
C THR A 25 -16.23 2.37 3.83
N ILE A 26 -16.79 3.45 4.40
CA ILE A 26 -15.99 4.47 5.11
C ILE A 26 -15.18 3.83 6.23
N GLU A 27 -15.81 3.00 7.06
CA GLU A 27 -15.15 2.33 8.20
C GLU A 27 -13.99 1.41 7.75
N VAL A 28 -14.21 0.58 6.73
CA VAL A 28 -13.15 -0.31 6.21
C VAL A 28 -12.03 0.51 5.59
N SER A 29 -12.36 1.58 4.87
CA SER A 29 -11.38 2.47 4.26
C SER A 29 -10.51 3.18 5.30
N GLU A 30 -11.07 3.63 6.42
CA GLU A 30 -10.31 4.29 7.49
C GLU A 30 -9.32 3.30 8.13
N ARG A 31 -9.80 2.11 8.51
CA ARG A 31 -8.96 1.06 9.10
C ARG A 31 -7.86 0.58 8.15
N LEU A 32 -8.19 0.40 6.87
CA LEU A 32 -7.23 -0.01 5.85
C LEU A 32 -6.17 1.07 5.63
N ALA A 33 -6.57 2.33 5.53
CA ALA A 33 -5.63 3.43 5.34
C ALA A 33 -4.66 3.56 6.54
N GLU A 34 -5.13 3.33 7.76
CA GLU A 34 -4.28 3.29 8.95
C GLU A 34 -3.30 2.11 8.92
N TYR A 35 -3.78 0.89 8.60
CA TYR A 35 -2.92 -0.29 8.42
C TYR A 35 -1.80 -0.04 7.40
N LEU A 36 -2.15 0.51 6.24
CA LEU A 36 -1.21 0.78 5.15
C LEU A 36 -0.17 1.85 5.48
N GLU A 37 -0.53 2.83 6.32
CA GLU A 37 0.30 3.97 6.67
C GLU A 37 1.24 3.71 7.84
N THR A 38 0.81 2.87 8.80
CA THR A 38 1.53 2.64 10.06
C THR A 38 2.41 1.40 10.03
N ALA A 39 2.43 0.67 8.92
CA ALA A 39 3.30 -0.47 8.68
C ALA A 39 4.79 -0.07 8.67
N GLU A 40 5.66 -1.08 8.68
CA GLU A 40 7.10 -0.84 8.58
C GLU A 40 7.44 -0.27 7.20
N ASP A 41 8.30 0.73 7.15
CA ASP A 41 8.80 1.28 5.91
C ASP A 41 10.10 0.60 5.46
N LEU A 42 10.15 0.23 4.18
CA LEU A 42 11.40 -0.15 3.51
C LEU A 42 12.13 1.10 2.99
N VAL A 43 11.36 2.11 2.57
CA VAL A 43 11.89 3.43 2.22
C VAL A 43 10.81 4.49 2.37
N LEU A 44 11.15 5.60 3.03
CA LEU A 44 10.35 6.83 3.04
C LEU A 44 11.11 7.94 2.33
N ALA A 45 10.50 8.48 1.28
CA ALA A 45 11.05 9.64 0.58
C ALA A 45 10.41 10.93 1.09
N PRO A 46 11.19 11.97 1.42
CA PRO A 46 10.62 13.28 1.72
C PRO A 46 10.00 13.86 0.45
N GLY A 47 8.67 13.94 0.41
CA GLY A 47 7.94 14.57 -0.69
C GLY A 47 6.63 13.88 -1.05
N THR A 48 6.05 14.33 -2.15
CA THR A 48 4.81 13.78 -2.71
C THR A 48 4.90 13.76 -4.23
N ARG A 49 4.13 12.89 -4.88
CA ARG A 49 3.98 12.81 -6.34
C ARG A 49 2.52 13.04 -6.73
N GLN A 50 2.24 13.35 -7.99
CA GLN A 50 0.85 13.48 -8.46
C GLN A 50 0.10 12.16 -8.22
N SER A 51 -1.11 12.26 -7.68
CA SER A 51 -2.00 11.12 -7.49
C SER A 51 -2.24 10.42 -8.83
N PRO A 52 -2.05 9.10 -8.94
CA PRO A 52 -2.35 8.39 -10.17
C PRO A 52 -3.82 8.52 -10.56
N LEU A 53 -4.73 8.80 -9.61
CA LEU A 53 -6.17 8.91 -9.86
C LEU A 53 -6.59 10.27 -10.40
N SER A 54 -5.85 11.32 -10.11
CA SER A 54 -6.25 12.70 -10.42
C SER A 54 -5.45 13.28 -11.57
N ASP A 55 -6.13 13.97 -12.47
CA ASP A 55 -5.48 14.80 -13.50
C ASP A 55 -5.18 16.22 -12.97
N ASN A 56 -5.61 16.54 -11.74
CA ASN A 56 -5.25 17.77 -11.04
C ASN A 56 -3.84 17.64 -10.41
N PRO A 57 -2.85 18.46 -10.81
CA PRO A 57 -1.48 18.39 -10.28
C PRO A 57 -1.37 18.72 -8.78
N GLU A 58 -2.37 19.39 -8.21
CA GLU A 58 -2.43 19.71 -6.77
C GLU A 58 -2.84 18.50 -5.92
N HIS A 59 -3.42 17.46 -6.52
CA HIS A 59 -3.75 16.22 -5.81
C HIS A 59 -2.49 15.35 -5.76
N ARG A 60 -1.84 15.32 -4.60
CA ARG A 60 -0.55 14.66 -4.42
C ARG A 60 -0.63 13.58 -3.36
N VAL A 61 0.04 12.45 -3.62
CA VAL A 61 0.17 11.32 -2.70
C VAL A 61 1.60 11.18 -2.23
N ARG A 62 1.78 10.60 -1.05
CA ARG A 62 3.10 10.35 -0.46
C ARG A 62 3.88 9.30 -1.25
N VAL A 63 5.20 9.34 -1.08
CA VAL A 63 6.13 8.44 -1.77
C VAL A 63 6.87 7.62 -0.72
N GLY A 64 6.73 6.31 -0.80
CA GLY A 64 7.42 5.37 0.06
C GLY A 64 7.06 3.94 -0.31
N VAL A 65 7.77 2.99 0.25
CA VAL A 65 7.47 1.57 0.15
C VAL A 65 7.32 1.03 1.56
N MET A 66 6.20 0.38 1.80
CA MET A 66 5.78 -0.13 3.11
C MET A 66 5.62 -1.64 3.05
N THR A 67 5.67 -2.29 4.21
CA THR A 67 5.51 -3.74 4.34
C THR A 67 4.96 -4.16 5.70
N ASP A 68 4.24 -5.28 5.72
CA ASP A 68 3.91 -6.04 6.93
C ASP A 68 4.78 -7.31 7.07
N GLY A 69 5.88 -7.40 6.31
CA GLY A 69 6.77 -8.56 6.25
C GLY A 69 6.35 -9.64 5.24
N GLU A 70 5.07 -9.73 4.87
CA GLU A 70 4.55 -10.64 3.83
C GLU A 70 4.27 -9.90 2.51
N TRP A 71 3.58 -8.76 2.60
CA TRP A 71 3.20 -7.92 1.47
C TRP A 71 4.01 -6.63 1.43
N VAL A 72 4.13 -6.09 0.23
CA VAL A 72 4.82 -4.83 -0.07
C VAL A 72 3.90 -3.93 -0.88
N TRP A 73 3.86 -2.65 -0.57
CA TRP A 73 3.04 -1.66 -1.28
C TRP A 73 3.67 -0.27 -1.30
N ASP A 74 3.20 0.57 -2.23
CA ASP A 74 3.50 2.00 -2.24
C ASP A 74 2.68 2.70 -1.13
N LEU A 75 3.32 3.56 -0.34
CA LEU A 75 2.67 4.37 0.71
C LEU A 75 1.47 5.19 0.16
N ALA A 76 1.48 5.53 -1.12
CA ALA A 76 0.35 6.18 -1.80
C ALA A 76 -0.97 5.43 -1.59
N TRP A 77 -0.97 4.11 -1.39
CA TRP A 77 -2.20 3.35 -1.12
C TRP A 77 -2.96 3.84 0.10
N ALA A 78 -2.28 4.29 1.16
CA ALA A 78 -2.94 4.87 2.33
C ALA A 78 -3.74 6.12 1.96
N ASP A 79 -3.17 7.00 1.12
CA ASP A 79 -3.82 8.23 0.66
C ASP A 79 -4.98 7.91 -0.30
N LEU A 80 -4.75 7.00 -1.24
CA LEU A 80 -5.75 6.62 -2.25
C LEU A 80 -6.98 5.94 -1.64
N VAL A 81 -6.77 5.04 -0.68
CA VAL A 81 -7.86 4.40 0.06
C VAL A 81 -8.63 5.47 0.84
N ARG A 82 -7.94 6.30 1.63
CA ARG A 82 -8.57 7.33 2.46
C ARG A 82 -9.40 8.32 1.65
N GLU A 83 -8.91 8.76 0.50
CA GLU A 83 -9.57 9.77 -0.32
C GLU A 83 -10.67 9.19 -1.23
N SER A 84 -10.42 8.02 -1.83
CA SER A 84 -11.24 7.50 -2.94
C SER A 84 -11.95 6.18 -2.63
N ARG A 85 -11.70 5.57 -1.45
CA ARG A 85 -12.28 4.28 -1.02
C ARG A 85 -12.12 3.15 -2.06
N ILE A 86 -11.01 3.17 -2.78
CA ILE A 86 -10.67 2.13 -3.75
C ILE A 86 -10.18 0.87 -3.04
N SER A 87 -10.35 -0.31 -3.64
CA SER A 87 -9.84 -1.56 -3.08
C SER A 87 -8.47 -1.93 -3.69
N PRO A 88 -7.49 -2.37 -2.87
CA PRO A 88 -6.20 -2.88 -3.35
C PRO A 88 -6.27 -4.28 -3.98
N GLY A 89 -7.44 -4.90 -4.01
CA GLY A 89 -7.67 -6.25 -4.55
C GLY A 89 -7.98 -7.27 -3.46
N ASP A 90 -8.74 -8.30 -3.83
CA ASP A 90 -9.33 -9.24 -2.87
C ASP A 90 -8.28 -10.07 -2.11
N ASP A 91 -7.17 -10.46 -2.76
CA ASP A 91 -6.10 -11.25 -2.12
C ASP A 91 -5.45 -10.49 -0.95
N PHE A 92 -5.19 -9.19 -1.13
CA PHE A 92 -4.64 -8.33 -0.09
C PHE A 92 -5.69 -8.03 0.99
N MET A 93 -6.92 -7.73 0.59
CA MET A 93 -8.02 -7.50 1.54
C MET A 93 -8.22 -8.70 2.47
N HIS A 94 -8.27 -9.92 1.94
CA HIS A 94 -8.37 -11.13 2.75
C HIS A 94 -7.18 -11.33 3.70
N HIS A 95 -5.98 -10.90 3.31
CA HIS A 95 -4.82 -10.94 4.21
C HIS A 95 -4.99 -9.97 5.37
N VAL A 96 -5.32 -8.70 5.10
CA VAL A 96 -5.51 -7.67 6.13
C VAL A 96 -6.68 -8.00 7.06
N GLU A 97 -7.78 -8.51 6.51
CA GLU A 97 -8.94 -8.96 7.29
C GLU A 97 -8.60 -10.12 8.22
N ARG A 98 -7.77 -11.08 7.78
CA ARG A 98 -7.30 -12.19 8.63
C ARG A 98 -6.45 -11.70 9.81
N LEU A 99 -5.79 -10.55 9.66
CA LEU A 99 -5.02 -9.90 10.71
C LEU A 99 -5.87 -8.93 11.54
N ASP A 100 -7.18 -8.85 11.31
CA ASP A 100 -8.08 -7.89 11.96
C ASP A 100 -7.63 -6.42 11.80
N PHE A 101 -6.91 -6.11 10.70
CA PHE A 101 -6.28 -4.81 10.46
C PHE A 101 -5.22 -4.44 11.51
N LEU A 102 -4.58 -5.44 12.13
CA LEU A 102 -3.46 -5.27 13.05
C LEU A 102 -2.15 -5.63 12.34
N LEU A 103 -1.14 -4.79 12.52
CA LEU A 103 0.17 -5.03 11.93
C LEU A 103 0.91 -6.13 12.70
N PRO A 104 1.48 -7.12 12.00
CA PRO A 104 2.39 -8.07 12.62
C PRO A 104 3.72 -7.39 12.94
N GLU A 105 4.44 -7.94 13.92
CA GLU A 105 5.84 -7.54 14.16
C GLU A 105 6.73 -8.06 13.03
N VAL A 106 7.52 -7.17 12.43
CA VAL A 106 8.47 -7.51 11.36
C VAL A 106 9.89 -7.40 11.92
N SER A 107 10.68 -8.46 11.77
CA SER A 107 12.07 -8.44 12.24
C SER A 107 12.95 -7.59 11.34
N GLU A 108 14.01 -7.00 11.91
CA GLU A 108 15.04 -6.27 11.14
C GLU A 108 15.66 -7.16 10.03
N GLU A 109 15.89 -8.45 10.32
CA GLU A 109 16.36 -9.43 9.33
C GLU A 109 15.41 -9.51 8.13
N ARG A 110 14.10 -9.54 8.39
CA ARG A 110 13.10 -9.59 7.34
C ARG A 110 13.05 -8.29 6.53
N ILE A 111 13.20 -7.13 7.18
CA ILE A 111 13.29 -5.85 6.49
C ILE A 111 14.50 -5.81 5.55
N MET A 112 15.67 -6.25 6.01
CA MET A 112 16.88 -6.31 5.18
C MET A 112 16.71 -7.24 3.97
N GLU A 113 16.12 -8.43 4.16
CA GLU A 113 15.80 -9.36 3.07
C GLU A 113 14.89 -8.72 2.01
N LEU A 114 13.85 -8.00 2.46
CA LEU A 114 12.91 -7.32 1.56
C LEU A 114 13.59 -6.20 0.78
N CYS A 115 14.44 -5.40 1.44
CA CYS A 115 15.20 -4.35 0.78
C CYS A 115 16.15 -4.91 -0.28
N GLU A 116 16.90 -5.98 0.05
CA GLU A 116 17.80 -6.65 -0.90
C GLU A 116 17.03 -7.19 -2.11
N ALA A 117 15.91 -7.89 -1.89
CA ALA A 117 15.12 -8.47 -2.96
C ALA A 117 14.46 -7.44 -3.89
N LEU A 118 14.27 -6.21 -3.42
CA LEU A 118 13.65 -5.11 -4.16
C LEU A 118 14.67 -4.09 -4.70
N ASP A 119 15.96 -4.36 -4.55
CA ASP A 119 17.05 -3.42 -4.86
C ASP A 119 16.85 -2.04 -4.17
N ILE A 120 16.26 -2.03 -2.97
CA ILE A 120 16.07 -0.83 -2.14
C ILE A 120 17.33 -0.64 -1.27
N PRO A 121 17.97 0.55 -1.31
CA PRO A 121 19.12 0.83 -0.44
C PRO A 121 18.70 0.83 1.04
N TYR A 122 19.46 0.11 1.87
CA TYR A 122 19.33 0.07 3.33
C TYR A 122 20.62 0.55 3.99
#